data_AF-A0A3D2RPQ5-F1
#
_entry.id   AF-A0A3D2RPQ5-F1
#
_cell.length_a   1.000
_cell.length_b   1.000
_cell.length_c   1.000
_cell.angle_alpha   90.00
_cell.angle_beta   90.00
_cell.angle_gamma   90.00
#
_symmetry.space_group_name_H-M   'P 1'
#
loop_
_entity.id
_entity.type
_entity.pdbx_description
1 polymer ?
#
loop_
_entity_poly.entity_id
_entity_poly.type
_entity_poly.pdbx_seq_one_letter_code
_entity_poly.pdbx_strand_id
1 'polypeptide(L)'
;MEEVVRGSVSEWEAYLRLRQWVRDQWEDGWDMGAIDFCPPWDAMLILELTRRKLSLGMCTHYATVMSQCCAALGLNARTQIMRSHCINEVWSTDHQKWVAMDIGGDNNDETRFVYHFERDGEPLSAVECHEAWVSDDYADVNVSPAPPPATEGRYEVEKRLRLFERFMISLRTDELRSLEPGESEHGKGSYHYDGYLFWEDDRTKPLPWFSNHTARTADLYWSINETYIHLLDSDGNGCLKVILESPTPNLSHFERESGPEKWERVEDCFDWRPESKGSELCVRSVNHHGRPGVISVVKVLMDD
;
A
#
# COMPACT_ATOMS: atom_id res chain seq x y z
N MET A 1 -2.57 3.30 18.48
CA MET A 1 -2.28 3.45 17.05
C MET A 1 -2.68 4.84 16.55
N GLU A 2 -3.88 5.36 16.82
CA GLU A 2 -4.27 6.72 16.42
C GLU A 2 -3.28 7.82 16.83
N GLU A 3 -2.71 7.71 18.04
CA GLU A 3 -1.67 8.64 18.53
C GLU A 3 -0.43 8.68 17.64
N VAL A 4 -0.06 7.55 17.01
CA VAL A 4 1.14 7.43 16.17
C VAL A 4 1.02 8.30 14.93
N VAL A 5 -0.18 8.35 14.34
CA VAL A 5 -0.47 9.11 13.12
C VAL A 5 -1.06 10.49 13.43
N ARG A 6 -1.24 10.83 14.71
CA ARG A 6 -1.81 12.13 15.11
C ARG A 6 -0.90 13.26 14.63
N GLY A 7 -1.53 14.27 14.02
CA GLY A 7 -0.84 15.45 13.52
C GLY A 7 -0.03 15.23 12.25
N SER A 8 -0.19 14.08 11.58
CA SER A 8 0.30 13.90 10.20
C SER A 8 -0.44 14.88 9.29
N VAL A 9 0.29 15.62 8.45
CA VAL A 9 -0.32 16.57 7.51
C VAL A 9 -0.78 15.92 6.22
N SER A 10 -0.39 14.66 5.98
CA SER A 10 -0.79 13.89 4.81
C SER A 10 -0.91 12.39 5.11
N GLU A 11 -1.46 11.63 4.16
CA GLU A 11 -1.54 10.17 4.25
C GLU A 11 -0.14 9.55 4.21
N TRP A 12 0.73 10.09 3.35
CA TRP A 12 2.13 9.67 3.23
C TRP A 12 2.89 9.80 4.55
N GLU A 13 2.79 10.95 5.23
CA GLU A 13 3.44 11.12 6.54
C GLU A 13 2.92 10.12 7.58
N ALA A 14 1.62 9.81 7.54
CA ALA A 14 1.03 8.80 8.41
C ALA A 14 1.66 7.41 8.19
N TYR A 15 1.89 7.00 6.93
CA TYR A 15 2.61 5.75 6.65
C TYR A 15 4.05 5.77 7.16
N LEU A 16 4.78 6.88 6.95
CA LEU A 16 6.17 7.02 7.39
C LEU A 16 6.31 6.92 8.91
N ARG A 17 5.39 7.53 9.67
CA ARG A 17 5.33 7.42 11.13
C ARG A 17 4.93 6.01 11.58
N LEU A 18 3.92 5.43 10.93
CA LEU A 18 3.42 4.11 11.28
C LEU A 18 4.46 3.03 11.06
N ARG A 19 5.15 3.00 9.91
CA ARG A 19 6.19 2.00 9.64
C ARG A 19 7.31 2.04 10.67
N GLN A 20 7.73 3.23 11.10
CA GLN A 20 8.76 3.38 12.13
C GLN A 20 8.27 2.80 13.46
N TRP A 21 7.05 3.17 13.87
CA TRP A 21 6.43 2.63 15.08
C TRP A 21 6.31 1.10 15.04
N VAL A 22 5.94 0.52 13.88
CA VAL A 22 5.87 -0.94 13.70
C VAL A 22 7.24 -1.57 13.88
N ARG A 23 8.29 -1.04 13.25
CA ARG A 23 9.66 -1.57 13.43
C ARG A 23 10.09 -1.51 14.90
N ASP A 24 9.75 -0.45 15.60
CA ASP A 24 10.11 -0.23 17.01
C ASP A 24 9.42 -1.19 17.99
N GLN A 25 8.48 -2.04 17.54
CA GLN A 25 7.88 -3.05 18.41
C GLN A 25 8.83 -4.21 18.75
N TRP A 26 9.93 -4.38 18.01
CA TRP A 26 10.93 -5.42 18.24
C TRP A 26 12.28 -4.84 18.62
N GLU A 27 12.86 -5.40 19.67
CA GLU A 27 14.29 -5.39 19.95
C GLU A 27 14.88 -6.66 19.33
N ASP A 28 15.98 -6.54 18.59
CA ASP A 28 16.69 -7.64 17.92
C ASP A 28 15.80 -8.54 17.04
N GLY A 29 15.71 -8.19 15.75
CA GLY A 29 15.06 -9.05 14.75
C GLY A 29 15.63 -10.47 14.74
N TRP A 30 14.86 -11.44 14.27
CA TRP A 30 15.25 -12.86 14.21
C TRP A 30 15.56 -13.55 15.55
N ASP A 31 15.30 -12.91 16.70
CA ASP A 31 15.30 -13.60 18.00
C ASP A 31 14.07 -14.52 18.11
N MET A 32 14.32 -15.83 18.24
CA MET A 32 13.29 -16.87 18.39
C MET A 32 12.48 -16.76 19.70
N GLY A 33 12.96 -15.95 20.64
CA GLY A 33 12.38 -15.80 21.97
C GLY A 33 12.46 -17.09 22.79
N ALA A 34 11.89 -17.06 23.99
CA ALA A 34 12.03 -18.15 24.96
C ALA A 34 11.29 -19.45 24.58
N ILE A 35 10.32 -19.40 23.66
CA ILE A 35 9.45 -20.53 23.34
C ILE A 35 9.52 -20.98 21.87
N ASP A 36 10.41 -20.40 21.05
CA ASP A 36 10.63 -20.81 19.65
C ASP A 36 9.30 -20.89 18.85
N PHE A 37 8.53 -19.80 18.90
CA PHE A 37 7.21 -19.75 18.29
C PHE A 37 7.21 -18.75 17.11
N CYS A 38 6.68 -19.20 15.97
CA CYS A 38 6.40 -18.38 14.80
C CYS A 38 4.91 -18.01 14.80
N PRO A 39 4.55 -16.76 15.13
CA PRO A 39 3.16 -16.32 15.13
C PRO A 39 2.47 -16.45 13.75
N PRO A 40 1.15 -16.69 13.72
CA PRO A 40 0.36 -16.54 12.50
C PRO A 40 0.25 -15.06 12.09
N TRP A 41 -0.36 -14.79 10.92
CA TRP A 41 -0.59 -13.43 10.41
C TRP A 41 -1.72 -12.72 11.17
N ASP A 42 -1.51 -12.48 12.46
CA ASP A 42 -2.42 -11.80 13.38
C ASP A 42 -1.63 -10.75 14.17
N ALA A 43 -1.84 -9.48 13.85
CA ALA A 43 -1.12 -8.39 14.48
C ALA A 43 -1.39 -8.28 15.98
N MET A 44 -2.59 -8.64 16.46
CA MET A 44 -2.90 -8.59 17.89
C MET A 44 -2.06 -9.62 18.65
N LEU A 45 -1.99 -10.85 18.13
CA LEU A 45 -1.20 -11.91 18.72
C LEU A 45 0.31 -11.61 18.62
N ILE A 46 0.77 -11.17 17.44
CA ILE A 46 2.17 -10.79 17.22
C ILE A 46 2.61 -9.72 18.23
N LEU A 47 1.82 -8.65 18.40
CA LEU A 47 2.14 -7.55 19.31
C LEU A 47 2.15 -8.00 20.78
N GLU A 48 1.20 -8.84 21.19
CA GLU A 48 1.17 -9.40 22.56
C GLU A 48 2.40 -10.25 22.87
N LEU A 49 2.78 -11.14 21.94
CA LEU A 49 3.93 -12.03 22.13
C LEU A 49 5.26 -11.28 22.08
N THR A 50 5.40 -10.34 21.15
CA THR A 50 6.63 -9.55 20.96
C THR A 50 6.93 -8.69 22.18
N ARG A 51 5.91 -8.00 22.74
CA ARG A 51 6.08 -7.17 23.95
C ARG A 51 6.55 -7.97 25.18
N ARG A 52 6.44 -9.29 25.13
CA ARG A 52 6.85 -10.22 26.19
C ARG A 52 8.10 -11.03 25.82
N LYS A 53 8.70 -10.77 24.65
CA LYS A 53 9.86 -11.50 24.11
C LYS A 53 9.61 -13.01 24.02
N LEU A 54 8.39 -13.37 23.61
CA LEU A 54 7.93 -14.76 23.53
C LEU A 54 7.85 -15.30 22.10
N SER A 55 8.19 -14.52 21.08
CA SER A 55 8.05 -14.99 19.69
C SER A 55 9.07 -14.38 18.77
N LEU A 56 9.26 -15.07 17.65
CA LEU A 56 10.07 -14.63 16.54
C LEU A 56 9.54 -13.33 15.91
N GLY A 57 10.42 -12.35 15.73
CA GLY A 57 10.23 -11.20 14.84
C GLY A 57 10.93 -11.40 13.49
N MET A 58 10.18 -11.37 12.39
CA MET A 58 10.70 -11.56 11.02
C MET A 58 9.98 -10.61 10.08
N CYS A 59 10.52 -10.46 8.86
CA CYS A 59 9.95 -9.66 7.77
C CYS A 59 8.43 -9.82 7.65
N THR A 60 7.93 -11.06 7.67
CA THR A 60 6.49 -11.35 7.63
C THR A 60 5.71 -10.71 8.77
N HIS A 61 6.21 -10.79 10.01
CA HIS A 61 5.52 -10.25 11.17
C HIS A 61 5.45 -8.72 11.14
N TYR A 62 6.54 -8.05 10.73
CA TYR A 62 6.52 -6.61 10.49
C TYR A 62 5.49 -6.25 9.42
N ALA A 63 5.47 -7.01 8.31
CA ALA A 63 4.56 -6.75 7.21
C ALA A 63 3.09 -6.97 7.57
N THR A 64 2.79 -8.04 8.33
CA THR A 64 1.45 -8.32 8.87
C THR A 64 0.99 -7.20 9.80
N VAL A 65 1.83 -6.83 10.78
CA VAL A 65 1.48 -5.75 11.72
C VAL A 65 1.24 -4.45 10.95
N MET A 66 2.09 -4.11 9.99
CA MET A 66 1.90 -2.92 9.17
C MET A 66 0.57 -2.93 8.40
N SER A 67 0.28 -4.01 7.65
CA SER A 67 -0.97 -4.14 6.88
C SER A 67 -2.21 -4.02 7.76
N GLN A 68 -2.25 -4.71 8.89
CA GLN A 68 -3.42 -4.73 9.77
C GLN A 68 -3.56 -3.43 10.58
N CYS A 69 -2.45 -2.80 10.97
CA CYS A 69 -2.48 -1.46 11.55
C CYS A 69 -2.99 -0.42 10.54
N CYS A 70 -2.61 -0.52 9.26
CA CYS A 70 -3.15 0.33 8.20
C CYS A 70 -4.67 0.18 8.10
N ALA A 71 -5.16 -1.06 8.00
CA ALA A 71 -6.60 -1.34 7.92
C ALA A 71 -7.37 -0.76 9.12
N ALA A 72 -6.83 -0.89 10.34
CA ALA A 72 -7.43 -0.34 11.56
C ALA A 72 -7.43 1.19 11.63
N LEU A 73 -6.60 1.86 10.83
CA LEU A 73 -6.52 3.32 10.73
C LEU A 73 -7.23 3.88 9.50
N GLY A 74 -7.87 3.02 8.69
CA GLY A 74 -8.46 3.39 7.40
C GLY A 74 -7.44 3.70 6.31
N LEU A 75 -6.19 3.27 6.49
CA LEU A 75 -5.14 3.34 5.48
C LEU A 75 -5.11 2.04 4.69
N ASN A 76 -4.59 2.10 3.46
CA ASN A 76 -4.59 0.97 2.54
C ASN A 76 -3.18 0.44 2.33
N ALA A 77 -2.97 -0.82 2.72
CA ALA A 77 -1.73 -1.54 2.51
C ALA A 77 -2.02 -2.99 2.18
N ARG A 78 -1.08 -3.61 1.47
CA ARG A 78 -1.08 -5.04 1.18
C ARG A 78 0.29 -5.63 1.44
N THR A 79 0.31 -6.94 1.69
CA THR A 79 1.56 -7.70 1.78
C THR A 79 2.14 -7.90 0.38
N GLN A 80 3.43 -7.60 0.24
CA GLN A 80 4.21 -7.82 -0.97
C GLN A 80 5.46 -8.63 -0.60
N ILE A 81 5.77 -9.66 -1.35
CA ILE A 81 6.92 -10.54 -1.09
C ILE A 81 7.90 -10.44 -2.25
N MET A 82 9.15 -10.10 -1.97
CA MET A 82 10.24 -10.06 -2.94
C MET A 82 11.22 -11.21 -2.64
N ARG A 83 11.27 -12.20 -3.55
CA ARG A 83 11.89 -13.51 -3.35
C ARG A 83 11.38 -14.23 -2.10
N SER A 84 12.08 -14.07 -0.97
CA SER A 84 11.77 -14.68 0.32
C SER A 84 11.68 -13.65 1.44
N HIS A 85 11.53 -12.36 1.08
CA HIS A 85 11.45 -11.26 2.02
C HIS A 85 10.08 -10.58 1.94
N CYS A 86 9.36 -10.54 3.06
CA CYS A 86 8.04 -9.93 3.17
C CYS A 86 8.13 -8.45 3.49
N ILE A 87 7.45 -7.63 2.72
CA ILE A 87 7.31 -6.19 2.92
C ILE A 87 5.86 -5.77 2.63
N ASN A 88 5.64 -4.46 2.49
CA ASN A 88 4.33 -3.92 2.15
C ASN A 88 4.38 -3.07 0.89
N GLU A 89 3.27 -3.05 0.17
CA GLU A 89 2.92 -1.93 -0.69
C GLU A 89 1.77 -1.16 -0.04
N VAL A 90 1.90 0.16 0.06
CA VAL A 90 0.84 1.05 0.57
C VAL A 90 0.30 1.90 -0.57
N TRP A 91 -1.01 2.17 -0.58
CA TRP A 91 -1.56 3.16 -1.50
C TRP A 91 -1.37 4.55 -0.90
N SER A 92 -0.62 5.41 -1.60
CA SER A 92 -0.50 6.82 -1.26
C SER A 92 -1.43 7.64 -2.14
N THR A 93 -2.42 8.27 -1.52
CA THR A 93 -3.30 9.27 -2.17
C THR A 93 -2.49 10.50 -2.60
N ASP A 94 -1.42 10.83 -1.88
CA ASP A 94 -0.55 11.98 -2.18
C ASP A 94 0.22 11.78 -3.50
N HIS A 95 0.72 10.55 -3.75
CA HIS A 95 1.42 10.18 -4.98
C HIS A 95 0.52 9.48 -6.01
N GLN A 96 -0.74 9.22 -5.66
CA GLN A 96 -1.73 8.48 -6.47
C GLN A 96 -1.22 7.14 -7.01
N LYS A 97 -0.48 6.40 -6.17
CA LYS A 97 0.05 5.09 -6.54
C LYS A 97 0.35 4.19 -5.35
N TRP A 98 0.55 2.90 -5.64
CA TRP A 98 1.13 1.96 -4.69
C TRP A 98 2.62 2.19 -4.53
N VAL A 99 3.12 2.14 -3.30
CA VAL A 99 4.51 2.38 -2.95
C VAL A 99 5.03 1.21 -2.12
N ALA A 100 6.14 0.62 -2.55
CA ALA A 100 6.83 -0.44 -1.82
C ALA A 100 7.63 0.13 -0.65
N MET A 101 7.47 -0.43 0.54
CA MET A 101 8.24 -0.06 1.72
C MET A 101 8.55 -1.29 2.58
N ASP A 102 9.79 -1.32 3.06
CA ASP A 102 10.33 -2.37 3.89
C ASP A 102 10.42 -1.91 5.34
N ILE A 103 9.73 -2.64 6.22
CA ILE A 103 9.61 -2.35 7.66
C ILE A 103 10.52 -3.26 8.50
N GLY A 104 11.12 -4.30 7.90
CA GLY A 104 11.81 -5.37 8.64
C GLY A 104 12.96 -6.00 7.86
N GLY A 105 13.70 -5.21 7.09
CA GLY A 105 14.82 -5.67 6.26
C GLY A 105 16.12 -5.97 7.02
N ASP A 106 16.13 -5.72 8.32
CA ASP A 106 17.29 -5.85 9.20
C ASP A 106 17.24 -7.08 10.12
N ASN A 107 18.38 -7.37 10.76
CA ASN A 107 18.56 -8.60 11.54
C ASN A 107 18.77 -8.36 13.04
N ASN A 108 19.01 -7.12 13.48
CA ASN A 108 19.31 -6.79 14.87
C ASN A 108 19.23 -5.27 15.10
N ASP A 109 19.30 -4.83 16.36
CA ASP A 109 19.19 -3.41 16.71
C ASP A 109 20.33 -2.53 16.16
N GLU A 110 21.51 -3.08 15.89
CA GLU A 110 22.61 -2.35 15.25
C GLU A 110 22.29 -1.98 13.80
N THR A 111 21.50 -2.81 13.11
CA THR A 111 21.14 -2.64 11.70
C THR A 111 19.70 -2.20 11.50
N ARG A 112 18.99 -1.84 12.58
CA ARG A 112 17.58 -1.45 12.58
C ARG A 112 17.30 -0.24 11.71
N PHE A 113 16.49 -0.41 10.68
CA PHE A 113 15.83 0.71 9.99
C PHE A 113 14.69 0.26 9.09
N VAL A 114 13.87 1.22 8.71
CA VAL A 114 12.79 1.09 7.73
C VAL A 114 13.13 1.91 6.50
N TYR A 115 12.73 1.47 5.31
CA TYR A 115 13.03 2.22 4.09
C TYR A 115 12.03 1.98 2.96
N HIS A 116 12.18 2.78 1.93
CA HIS A 116 11.57 2.62 0.62
C HIS A 116 12.57 3.18 -0.42
N PHE A 117 12.26 3.01 -1.70
CA PHE A 117 13.03 3.62 -2.78
C PHE A 117 12.34 4.87 -3.28
N GLU A 118 13.14 5.86 -3.65
CA GLU A 118 12.69 7.05 -4.36
C GLU A 118 13.53 7.22 -5.63
N ARG A 119 12.92 7.65 -6.74
CA ARG A 119 13.62 8.18 -7.91
C ARG A 119 13.23 9.64 -8.09
N ASP A 120 14.22 10.53 -8.17
CA ASP A 120 13.96 11.98 -8.29
C ASP A 120 13.05 12.54 -7.18
N GLY A 121 13.08 11.93 -5.99
CA GLY A 121 12.21 12.28 -4.85
C GLY A 121 10.81 11.66 -4.89
N GLU A 122 10.45 10.93 -5.94
CA GLU A 122 9.18 10.20 -6.02
C GLU A 122 9.35 8.76 -5.53
N PRO A 123 8.54 8.30 -4.57
CA PRO A 123 8.65 6.95 -4.01
C PRO A 123 8.27 5.90 -5.05
N LEU A 124 8.88 4.71 -5.01
CA LEU A 124 8.68 3.67 -6.03
C LEU A 124 7.76 2.53 -5.57
N SER A 125 6.97 2.02 -6.50
CA SER A 125 6.26 0.73 -6.43
C SER A 125 7.22 -0.46 -6.63
N ALA A 126 6.74 -1.69 -6.38
CA ALA A 126 7.55 -2.88 -6.61
C ALA A 126 7.89 -3.09 -8.10
N VAL A 127 6.99 -2.74 -9.03
CA VAL A 127 7.25 -2.82 -10.47
C VAL A 127 8.24 -1.76 -10.93
N GLU A 128 8.18 -0.53 -10.41
CA GLU A 128 9.18 0.50 -10.73
C GLU A 128 10.57 0.11 -10.20
N CYS A 129 10.63 -0.49 -9.00
CA CYS A 129 11.86 -1.08 -8.46
C CYS A 129 12.40 -2.22 -9.35
N HIS A 130 11.49 -3.07 -9.85
CA HIS A 130 11.82 -4.15 -10.77
C HIS A 130 12.34 -3.63 -12.11
N GLU A 131 11.69 -2.64 -12.70
CA GLU A 131 12.08 -2.02 -13.98
C GLU A 131 13.46 -1.38 -13.90
N ALA A 132 13.76 -0.65 -12.82
CA ALA A 132 15.10 -0.12 -12.56
C ALA A 132 16.16 -1.24 -12.49
N TRP A 133 15.83 -2.38 -11.86
CA TRP A 133 16.72 -3.53 -11.82
C TRP A 133 16.92 -4.20 -13.19
N VAL A 134 15.85 -4.44 -13.95
CA VAL A 134 15.91 -5.10 -15.27
C VAL A 134 16.68 -4.25 -16.28
N SER A 135 16.53 -2.93 -16.22
CA SER A 135 17.16 -1.98 -17.14
C SER A 135 18.61 -1.63 -16.79
N ASP A 136 19.10 -2.05 -15.61
CA ASP A 136 20.40 -1.61 -15.05
C ASP A 136 20.49 -0.07 -14.94
N ASP A 137 19.33 0.58 -14.78
CA ASP A 137 19.21 2.02 -14.64
C ASP A 137 18.88 2.36 -13.19
N TYR A 138 19.92 2.72 -12.44
CA TYR A 138 19.82 3.15 -11.04
C TYR A 138 20.00 4.66 -10.89
N ALA A 139 20.06 5.41 -12.00
CA ALA A 139 20.21 6.85 -11.96
C ALA A 139 19.08 7.44 -11.11
N ASP A 140 19.50 8.33 -10.19
CA ASP A 140 18.62 9.09 -9.30
C ASP A 140 17.74 8.24 -8.36
N VAL A 141 17.96 6.92 -8.30
CA VAL A 141 17.31 6.03 -7.34
C VAL A 141 18.07 6.03 -6.02
N ASN A 142 17.36 6.25 -4.92
CA ASN A 142 17.92 6.33 -3.57
C ASN A 142 17.11 5.49 -2.58
N VAL A 143 17.78 5.04 -1.52
CA VAL A 143 17.12 4.44 -0.35
C VAL A 143 16.74 5.56 0.61
N SER A 144 15.47 5.61 1.00
CA SER A 144 14.90 6.68 1.82
C SER A 144 14.25 6.14 3.11
N PRO A 145 14.66 6.61 4.31
CA PRO A 145 15.81 7.48 4.57
C PRO A 145 17.15 6.80 4.24
N ALA A 146 18.23 7.58 4.20
CA ALA A 146 19.57 7.08 3.96
C ALA A 146 19.94 5.96 4.96
N PRO A 147 20.53 4.83 4.50
CA PRO A 147 20.87 3.71 5.36
C PRO A 147 21.84 4.11 6.49
N PRO A 148 21.67 3.58 7.71
CA PRO A 148 22.62 3.81 8.80
C PRO A 148 24.02 3.28 8.46
N PRO A 149 25.11 3.88 8.98
CA PRO A 149 26.49 3.42 8.73
C PRO A 149 26.74 1.94 9.05
N ALA A 150 26.08 1.40 10.09
CA ALA A 150 26.18 -0.01 10.47
C ALA A 150 25.69 -1.00 9.39
N THR A 151 25.03 -0.48 8.36
CA THR A 151 24.42 -1.25 7.27
C THR A 151 25.20 -1.12 5.95
N GLU A 152 26.39 -0.52 6.01
CA GLU A 152 27.30 -0.33 4.89
C GLU A 152 27.51 -1.62 4.09
N GLY A 153 27.47 -1.49 2.76
CA GLY A 153 27.61 -2.62 1.84
C GLY A 153 26.37 -3.51 1.69
N ARG A 154 25.34 -3.37 2.54
CA ARG A 154 24.12 -4.19 2.51
C ARG A 154 22.95 -3.52 1.81
N TYR A 155 22.82 -2.20 1.89
CA TYR A 155 21.67 -1.45 1.36
C TYR A 155 22.05 -0.51 0.23
N GLU A 156 22.97 -0.96 -0.60
CA GLU A 156 23.20 -0.37 -1.92
C GLU A 156 21.97 -0.61 -2.80
N VAL A 157 21.61 0.39 -3.59
CA VAL A 157 20.41 0.40 -4.45
C VAL A 157 20.37 -0.84 -5.34
N GLU A 158 21.41 -1.11 -6.12
CA GLU A 158 21.49 -2.28 -7.01
C GLU A 158 21.20 -3.60 -6.26
N LYS A 159 21.88 -3.81 -5.12
CA LYS A 159 21.75 -5.05 -4.32
C LYS A 159 20.32 -5.25 -3.81
N ARG A 160 19.64 -4.16 -3.44
CA ARG A 160 18.29 -4.24 -2.89
C ARG A 160 17.23 -4.30 -3.98
N LEU A 161 17.40 -3.57 -5.07
CA LEU A 161 16.50 -3.67 -6.22
C LEU A 161 16.52 -5.07 -6.86
N ARG A 162 17.65 -5.78 -6.78
CA ARG A 162 17.73 -7.21 -7.18
C ARG A 162 16.75 -8.12 -6.42
N LEU A 163 16.29 -7.75 -5.23
CA LEU A 163 15.25 -8.52 -4.54
C LEU A 163 13.93 -8.51 -5.33
N PHE A 164 13.63 -7.41 -6.02
CA PHE A 164 12.48 -7.28 -6.90
C PHE A 164 12.62 -8.03 -8.22
N GLU A 165 13.74 -8.72 -8.49
CA GLU A 165 13.84 -9.65 -9.63
C GLU A 165 12.62 -10.59 -9.69
N ARG A 166 12.17 -11.06 -8.53
CA ARG A 166 10.92 -11.82 -8.43
C ARG A 166 10.11 -11.28 -7.27
N PHE A 167 8.93 -10.76 -7.57
CA PHE A 167 8.02 -10.29 -6.56
C PHE A 167 6.59 -10.77 -6.80
N MET A 168 5.81 -10.76 -5.72
CA MET A 168 4.42 -11.17 -5.71
C MET A 168 3.64 -10.34 -4.67
N ILE A 169 2.32 -10.29 -4.82
CA ILE A 169 1.42 -9.68 -3.84
C ILE A 169 0.46 -10.72 -3.27
N SER A 170 0.06 -10.50 -2.01
CA SER A 170 -1.10 -11.19 -1.44
C SER A 170 -2.37 -10.56 -2.00
N LEU A 171 -3.21 -11.37 -2.64
CA LEU A 171 -4.59 -11.00 -2.98
C LEU A 171 -5.55 -11.20 -1.79
N ARG A 172 -5.02 -11.67 -0.67
CA ARG A 172 -5.72 -12.01 0.55
C ARG A 172 -5.49 -10.95 1.60
N THR A 173 -6.56 -10.59 2.32
CA THR A 173 -6.56 -9.66 3.45
C THR A 173 -7.52 -10.10 4.57
N ASP A 174 -7.82 -11.40 4.65
CA ASP A 174 -8.81 -11.98 5.58
C ASP A 174 -8.16 -12.88 6.66
N GLU A 175 -6.86 -12.67 6.94
CA GLU A 175 -6.06 -13.49 7.85
C GLU A 175 -6.59 -13.50 9.29
N LEU A 176 -7.30 -12.44 9.70
CA LEU A 176 -7.97 -12.37 11.00
C LEU A 176 -9.28 -13.16 11.06
N ARG A 177 -9.87 -13.51 9.91
CA ARG A 177 -11.11 -14.29 9.81
C ARG A 177 -10.83 -15.76 9.56
N SER A 178 -9.86 -16.04 8.71
CA SER A 178 -9.40 -17.40 8.41
C SER A 178 -7.90 -17.44 8.63
N LEU A 179 -7.37 -18.45 9.32
CA LEU A 179 -5.92 -18.62 9.36
C LEU A 179 -5.42 -19.23 8.04
N GLU A 180 -6.25 -20.05 7.40
CA GLU A 180 -5.92 -20.76 6.16
C GLU A 180 -6.27 -19.99 4.90
N PRO A 181 -5.46 -20.09 3.83
CA PRO A 181 -4.19 -20.82 3.76
C PRO A 181 -3.07 -20.08 4.49
N GLY A 182 -2.57 -20.68 5.56
CA GLY A 182 -1.56 -20.15 6.44
C GLY A 182 -0.25 -20.89 6.24
N GLU A 183 0.76 -20.18 5.78
CA GLU A 183 2.16 -20.59 5.67
C GLU A 183 2.79 -21.00 7.01
N SER A 184 2.74 -22.24 7.47
CA SER A 184 3.52 -22.57 8.68
C SER A 184 4.99 -22.18 8.47
N GLU A 185 5.59 -21.48 9.44
CA GLU A 185 6.98 -20.98 9.35
C GLU A 185 7.22 -19.89 8.29
N HIS A 186 6.19 -19.13 7.90
CA HIS A 186 6.28 -17.98 7.02
C HIS A 186 7.53 -17.10 7.26
N GLY A 187 8.36 -16.92 6.25
CA GLY A 187 9.57 -16.10 6.34
C GLY A 187 10.81 -16.83 6.89
N LYS A 188 10.67 -17.99 7.56
CA LYS A 188 11.82 -18.90 7.80
C LYS A 188 12.20 -19.68 6.54
N GLY A 189 11.22 -19.95 5.68
CA GLY A 189 11.36 -20.64 4.41
C GLY A 189 10.87 -19.80 3.23
N SER A 190 10.91 -20.41 2.03
CA SER A 190 10.29 -19.81 0.85
C SER A 190 8.77 -19.91 0.94
N TYR A 191 8.09 -18.83 0.58
CA TYR A 191 6.65 -18.81 0.42
C TYR A 191 6.22 -19.80 -0.67
N HIS A 192 5.20 -20.59 -0.38
CA HIS A 192 4.70 -21.72 -1.15
C HIS A 192 3.17 -21.72 -1.31
N TYR A 193 2.45 -20.73 -0.79
CA TYR A 193 1.02 -20.59 -1.05
C TYR A 193 0.74 -20.24 -2.53
N ASP A 194 -0.14 -20.99 -3.17
CA ASP A 194 -0.44 -20.88 -4.62
C ASP A 194 -1.37 -19.71 -4.99
N GLY A 195 -1.91 -18.99 -4.01
CA GLY A 195 -2.81 -17.85 -4.27
C GLY A 195 -2.14 -16.48 -4.37
N TYR A 196 -0.82 -16.40 -4.31
CA TYR A 196 -0.09 -15.16 -4.59
C TYR A 196 -0.13 -14.82 -6.07
N LEU A 197 -0.21 -13.53 -6.41
CA LEU A 197 -0.08 -13.06 -7.80
C LEU A 197 1.37 -12.65 -8.06
N PHE A 198 2.07 -13.40 -8.90
CA PHE A 198 3.47 -13.14 -9.27
C PHE A 198 3.58 -12.22 -10.49
N TRP A 199 4.58 -11.34 -10.47
CA TRP A 199 5.03 -10.68 -11.69
C TRP A 199 5.83 -11.64 -12.59
N GLU A 200 5.61 -11.56 -13.90
CA GLU A 200 6.43 -12.24 -14.91
C GLU A 200 6.76 -11.32 -16.10
N ASP A 201 7.91 -11.56 -16.70
CA ASP A 201 8.32 -10.95 -17.98
C ASP A 201 9.45 -11.75 -18.65
N ASP A 202 10.18 -11.13 -19.58
CA ASP A 202 11.29 -11.76 -20.27
C ASP A 202 12.51 -12.05 -19.40
N ARG A 203 12.73 -11.26 -18.34
CA ARG A 203 13.81 -11.44 -17.38
C ARG A 203 13.39 -12.34 -16.21
N THR A 204 12.11 -12.33 -15.86
CA THR A 204 11.54 -13.06 -14.73
C THR A 204 10.52 -14.07 -15.22
N LYS A 205 11.01 -15.26 -15.54
CA LYS A 205 10.16 -16.36 -16.02
C LYS A 205 9.29 -16.92 -14.88
N PRO A 206 8.06 -17.37 -15.20
CA PRO A 206 7.15 -17.95 -14.21
C PRO A 206 7.75 -19.21 -13.57
N LEU A 207 7.38 -19.47 -12.31
CA LEU A 207 7.74 -20.72 -11.64
C LEU A 207 6.63 -21.76 -11.91
N PRO A 208 6.99 -22.97 -12.35
CA PRO A 208 5.99 -23.94 -12.83
C PRO A 208 5.09 -24.52 -11.73
N TRP A 209 5.38 -24.25 -10.46
CA TRP A 209 4.59 -24.70 -9.30
C TRP A 209 3.66 -23.62 -8.74
N PHE A 210 3.62 -22.42 -9.32
CA PHE A 210 2.65 -21.39 -8.99
C PHE A 210 1.67 -21.16 -10.15
N SER A 211 0.39 -21.02 -9.83
CA SER A 211 -0.70 -20.93 -10.80
C SER A 211 -0.92 -19.51 -11.33
N ASN A 212 -0.64 -18.49 -10.52
CA ASN A 212 -1.02 -17.10 -10.80
C ASN A 212 0.20 -16.23 -11.13
N HIS A 213 0.36 -15.90 -12.41
CA HIS A 213 1.37 -14.98 -12.91
C HIS A 213 0.72 -13.93 -13.80
N THR A 214 1.30 -12.74 -13.85
CA THR A 214 0.87 -11.68 -14.77
C THR A 214 2.05 -10.83 -15.24
N ALA A 215 1.97 -10.40 -16.50
CA ALA A 215 2.82 -9.38 -17.09
C ALA A 215 2.09 -8.03 -17.25
N ARG A 216 0.88 -7.90 -16.68
CA ARG A 216 0.04 -6.70 -16.82
C ARG A 216 0.13 -5.87 -15.56
N THR A 217 0.72 -4.69 -15.66
CA THR A 217 0.83 -3.73 -14.55
C THR A 217 -0.53 -3.44 -13.90
N ALA A 218 -1.60 -3.33 -14.69
CA ALA A 218 -2.95 -3.07 -14.19
C ALA A 218 -3.53 -4.19 -13.28
N ASP A 219 -3.00 -5.42 -13.35
CA ASP A 219 -3.44 -6.51 -12.48
C ASP A 219 -2.86 -6.38 -11.06
N LEU A 220 -1.80 -5.58 -10.87
CA LEU A 220 -1.19 -5.28 -9.57
C LEU A 220 -1.42 -3.83 -9.14
N TYR A 221 -1.50 -2.88 -10.07
CA TYR A 221 -1.42 -1.45 -9.77
C TYR A 221 -2.71 -0.72 -10.15
N TRP A 222 -3.85 -1.29 -9.74
CA TRP A 222 -5.13 -0.59 -9.87
C TRP A 222 -5.20 0.57 -8.87
N SER A 223 -5.83 1.67 -9.31
CA SER A 223 -6.11 2.79 -8.43
C SER A 223 -7.16 2.45 -7.38
N ILE A 224 -6.98 2.98 -6.17
CA ILE A 224 -7.99 2.98 -5.12
C ILE A 224 -8.16 4.39 -4.57
N ASN A 225 -9.17 4.60 -3.71
CA ASN A 225 -9.47 5.93 -3.17
C ASN A 225 -9.84 6.98 -4.23
N GLU A 226 -10.18 6.60 -5.46
CA GLU A 226 -10.63 7.50 -6.53
C GLU A 226 -12.16 7.46 -6.68
N THR A 227 -12.76 8.51 -7.24
CA THR A 227 -14.21 8.55 -7.53
C THR A 227 -14.44 8.61 -9.04
N TYR A 228 -15.08 7.59 -9.58
CA TYR A 228 -15.52 7.58 -10.98
C TYR A 228 -16.80 8.40 -11.11
N ILE A 229 -16.80 9.34 -12.06
CA ILE A 229 -17.92 10.23 -12.34
C ILE A 229 -18.54 9.80 -13.67
N HIS A 230 -19.78 9.32 -13.62
CA HIS A 230 -20.56 9.01 -14.81
C HIS A 230 -21.62 10.10 -15.01
N LEU A 231 -21.70 10.62 -16.24
CA LEU A 231 -22.64 11.66 -16.61
C LEU A 231 -23.64 11.12 -17.63
N LEU A 232 -24.93 11.35 -17.38
CA LEU A 232 -26.02 11.00 -18.28
C LEU A 232 -26.89 12.24 -18.54
N ASP A 233 -27.04 12.62 -19.81
CA ASP A 233 -28.08 13.54 -20.23
C ASP A 233 -29.31 12.73 -20.65
N SER A 234 -30.32 12.64 -19.77
CA SER A 234 -31.52 11.84 -20.04
C SER A 234 -32.59 12.60 -20.80
N ASP A 235 -32.61 13.94 -20.69
CA ASP A 235 -33.78 14.75 -21.03
C ASP A 235 -33.45 15.91 -22.00
N GLY A 236 -32.18 16.16 -22.32
CA GLY A 236 -31.74 17.23 -23.23
C GLY A 236 -32.04 18.64 -22.69
N ASN A 237 -32.32 18.77 -21.39
CA ASN A 237 -32.72 20.03 -20.75
C ASN A 237 -31.55 20.75 -20.07
N GLY A 238 -30.31 20.31 -20.34
CA GLY A 238 -29.08 20.82 -19.72
C GLY A 238 -28.90 20.42 -18.26
N CYS A 239 -29.66 19.44 -17.76
CA CYS A 239 -29.44 18.81 -16.46
C CYS A 239 -28.80 17.44 -16.69
N LEU A 240 -27.65 17.22 -16.07
CA LEU A 240 -26.94 15.95 -16.10
C LEU A 240 -27.23 15.18 -14.84
N LYS A 241 -27.58 13.90 -15.01
CA LYS A 241 -27.58 12.94 -13.92
C LYS A 241 -26.15 12.48 -13.66
N VAL A 242 -25.67 12.72 -12.44
CA VAL A 242 -24.36 12.29 -11.96
C VAL A 242 -24.52 10.97 -11.22
N ILE A 243 -23.70 9.98 -11.55
CA ILE A 243 -23.57 8.73 -10.81
C ILE A 243 -22.11 8.60 -10.38
N LEU A 244 -21.88 8.36 -9.10
CA LEU A 244 -20.57 8.23 -8.48
C LEU A 244 -20.32 6.78 -8.09
N GLU A 245 -19.18 6.25 -8.50
CA GLU A 245 -18.69 4.94 -8.07
C GLU A 245 -17.27 5.09 -7.52
N SER A 246 -16.85 4.18 -6.65
CA SER A 246 -15.50 4.23 -6.10
C SER A 246 -15.00 2.86 -5.61
N PRO A 247 -13.74 2.50 -5.89
CA PRO A 247 -13.07 1.35 -5.28
C PRO A 247 -12.55 1.63 -3.84
N THR A 248 -12.95 2.73 -3.19
CA THR A 248 -12.53 3.08 -1.81
C THR A 248 -12.90 1.99 -0.80
N PRO A 249 -11.91 1.36 -0.15
CA PRO A 249 -12.19 0.36 0.89
C PRO A 249 -12.95 0.98 2.06
N ASN A 250 -13.96 0.25 2.55
CA ASN A 250 -14.87 0.72 3.61
C ASN A 250 -15.51 2.09 3.29
N LEU A 251 -15.93 2.31 2.03
CA LEU A 251 -16.62 3.52 1.59
C LEU A 251 -17.76 3.90 2.56
N SER A 252 -17.75 5.14 3.03
CA SER A 252 -18.80 5.70 3.90
C SER A 252 -19.75 6.59 3.14
N HIS A 253 -19.23 7.53 2.35
CA HIS A 253 -20.01 8.49 1.58
C HIS A 253 -19.15 9.19 0.52
N PHE A 254 -19.81 9.98 -0.33
CA PHE A 254 -19.18 10.91 -1.25
C PHE A 254 -19.31 12.34 -0.75
N GLU A 255 -18.34 13.17 -1.12
CA GLU A 255 -18.40 14.62 -0.90
C GLU A 255 -18.22 15.36 -2.22
N ARG A 256 -18.92 16.50 -2.34
CA ARG A 256 -18.78 17.47 -3.43
C ARG A 256 -18.17 18.76 -2.90
N GLU A 257 -17.33 19.41 -3.68
CA GLU A 257 -16.83 20.75 -3.34
C GLU A 257 -17.98 21.78 -3.42
N SER A 258 -18.18 22.53 -2.34
CA SER A 258 -19.18 23.60 -2.21
C SER A 258 -18.54 25.00 -2.12
N GLY A 259 -17.22 25.07 -2.16
CA GLY A 259 -16.40 26.28 -2.10
C GLY A 259 -14.95 25.93 -1.76
N PRO A 260 -14.04 26.91 -1.67
CA PRO A 260 -12.63 26.65 -1.42
C PRO A 260 -12.43 25.82 -0.15
N GLU A 261 -11.90 24.60 -0.33
CA GLU A 261 -11.64 23.62 0.74
C GLU A 261 -12.90 23.21 1.54
N LYS A 262 -14.10 23.47 1.02
CA LYS A 262 -15.37 23.14 1.67
C LYS A 262 -16.03 21.97 0.96
N TRP A 263 -16.25 20.91 1.71
CA TRP A 263 -16.80 19.66 1.21
C TRP A 263 -18.16 19.40 1.87
N GLU A 264 -19.15 19.05 1.07
CA GLU A 264 -20.47 18.65 1.54
C GLU A 264 -20.79 17.23 1.12
N ARG A 265 -21.43 16.47 2.00
CA ARG A 265 -21.87 15.11 1.69
C ARG A 265 -22.93 15.13 0.60
N VAL A 266 -22.79 14.24 -0.37
CA VAL A 266 -23.76 14.00 -1.45
C VAL A 266 -24.13 12.53 -1.52
N GLU A 267 -25.30 12.25 -2.09
CA GLU A 267 -25.67 10.89 -2.48
C GLU A 267 -24.79 10.42 -3.66
N ASP A 268 -24.74 9.11 -3.89
CA ASP A 268 -24.05 8.49 -5.03
C ASP A 268 -24.70 8.83 -6.38
N CYS A 269 -25.92 9.34 -6.36
CA CYS A 269 -26.68 9.75 -7.53
C CYS A 269 -27.40 11.08 -7.28
N PHE A 270 -27.13 12.10 -8.10
CA PHE A 270 -27.78 13.40 -7.99
C PHE A 270 -27.86 14.13 -9.34
N ASP A 271 -28.76 15.11 -9.41
CA ASP A 271 -28.90 15.98 -10.57
C ASP A 271 -27.96 17.19 -10.45
N TRP A 272 -27.24 17.48 -11.54
CA TRP A 272 -26.33 18.61 -11.63
C TRP A 272 -26.62 19.41 -12.91
N ARG A 273 -26.74 20.73 -12.77
CA ARG A 273 -26.97 21.63 -13.89
C ARG A 273 -25.71 22.48 -14.10
N PRO A 274 -24.87 22.17 -15.11
CA PRO A 274 -23.77 23.02 -15.49
C PRO A 274 -24.24 24.41 -15.92
N GLU A 275 -23.45 25.44 -15.62
CA GLU A 275 -23.61 26.79 -16.15
C GLU A 275 -23.26 26.84 -17.65
N SER A 276 -23.85 27.78 -18.38
CA SER A 276 -23.67 27.91 -19.83
C SER A 276 -22.22 28.21 -20.25
N LYS A 277 -21.42 28.85 -19.39
CA LYS A 277 -20.00 29.14 -19.66
C LYS A 277 -19.06 27.99 -19.29
N GLY A 278 -19.61 26.85 -18.88
CA GLY A 278 -18.89 25.71 -18.37
C GLY A 278 -18.93 25.61 -16.85
N SER A 279 -18.88 24.40 -16.33
CA SER A 279 -18.80 24.13 -14.90
C SER A 279 -17.86 22.99 -14.59
N GLU A 280 -17.25 23.09 -13.41
CA GLU A 280 -16.39 22.08 -12.84
C GLU A 280 -17.13 21.39 -11.69
N LEU A 281 -17.11 20.07 -11.67
CA LEU A 281 -17.60 19.25 -10.57
C LEU A 281 -16.41 18.52 -9.95
N CYS A 282 -16.08 18.89 -8.72
CA CYS A 282 -15.08 18.24 -7.89
C CYS A 282 -15.78 17.34 -6.88
N VAL A 283 -15.44 16.06 -6.87
CA VAL A 283 -15.95 15.08 -5.90
C VAL A 283 -14.83 14.22 -5.34
N ARG A 284 -15.05 13.65 -4.17
CA ARG A 284 -14.16 12.66 -3.56
C ARG A 284 -14.97 11.65 -2.76
N SER A 285 -14.40 10.47 -2.58
CA SER A 285 -14.94 9.46 -1.67
C SER A 285 -14.36 9.67 -0.27
N VAL A 286 -15.08 9.22 0.76
CA VAL A 286 -14.62 9.22 2.15
C VAL A 286 -14.88 7.84 2.74
N ASN A 287 -13.88 7.24 3.37
CA ASN A 287 -14.03 5.94 4.02
C ASN A 287 -14.63 6.05 5.43
N HIS A 288 -14.95 4.92 6.05
CA HIS A 288 -15.56 4.86 7.40
C HIS A 288 -14.70 5.45 8.53
N HIS A 289 -13.41 5.68 8.28
CA HIS A 289 -12.49 6.33 9.20
C HIS A 289 -12.39 7.85 8.97
N GLY A 290 -13.22 8.40 8.06
CA GLY A 290 -13.23 9.83 7.74
C GLY A 290 -12.05 10.28 6.87
N ARG A 291 -11.35 9.35 6.21
CA ARG A 291 -10.24 9.72 5.30
C ARG A 291 -10.78 10.01 3.90
N PRO A 292 -10.51 11.20 3.34
CA PRO A 292 -10.87 11.52 1.97
C PRO A 292 -9.93 10.82 0.99
N GLY A 293 -10.48 10.44 -0.16
CA GLY A 293 -9.73 9.94 -1.31
C GLY A 293 -9.26 11.06 -2.25
N VAL A 294 -8.78 10.65 -3.42
CA VAL A 294 -8.35 11.53 -4.52
C VAL A 294 -9.53 12.39 -4.99
N ILE A 295 -9.26 13.69 -5.19
CA ILE A 295 -10.24 14.60 -5.78
C ILE A 295 -10.36 14.28 -7.27
N SER A 296 -11.54 13.85 -7.67
CA SER A 296 -11.91 13.57 -9.06
C SER A 296 -12.66 14.77 -9.62
N VAL A 297 -12.27 15.21 -10.82
CA VAL A 297 -12.77 16.44 -11.43
C VAL A 297 -13.32 16.15 -12.82
N VAL A 298 -14.53 16.64 -13.11
CA VAL A 298 -15.07 16.69 -14.47
C VAL A 298 -15.42 18.11 -14.85
N LYS A 299 -15.07 18.50 -16.07
CA LYS A 299 -15.43 19.78 -16.68
C LYS A 299 -16.44 19.53 -17.78
N VAL A 300 -17.59 20.20 -17.68
CA VAL A 300 -18.63 20.16 -18.70
C VAL A 300 -18.74 21.53 -19.34
N LEU A 301 -18.72 21.55 -20.67
CA LEU A 301 -19.03 22.71 -21.49
C LEU A 301 -20.38 22.44 -22.15
N MET A 302 -21.27 23.44 -22.10
CA MET A 302 -22.52 23.39 -22.84
C MET A 302 -22.31 24.17 -24.13
N ASP A 303 -22.65 23.57 -25.27
CA ASP A 303 -22.70 24.30 -26.54
C ASP A 303 -23.89 25.27 -26.51
N ASP A 304 -23.68 26.49 -27.03
CA ASP A 304 -24.71 27.54 -27.17
C ASP A 304 -25.82 27.16 -28.16
#